data_AF-A0A950AUA7-F1
#
_entry.id   AF-A0A950AUA7-F1
#
_cell.length_a   1.000
_cell.length_b   1.000
_cell.length_c   1.000
_cell.angle_alpha   90.00
_cell.angle_beta   90.00
_cell.angle_gamma   90.00
#
_symmetry.space_group_name_H-M   'P 1'
#
loop_
_entity.id
_entity.type
_entity.pdbx_description
1 polymer ?
#
loop_
_entity_poly.entity_id
_entity_poly.type
_entity_poly.pdbx_seq_one_letter_code
_entity_poly.pdbx_strand_id
1 'polypeptide(L)'
;MAEDKGDCVEAVHLLYHYLDGELTAERRVLIRQHLDDCPPCGQAFDFEAELRVVVSQKCRETVPDHLRRRVAEALHQAQRPQE
;
A
#
# COMPACT_ATOMS: atom_id res chain seq x y z
N MET A 1 4.95 -26.98 17.82
CA MET A 1 4.58 -25.57 17.56
C MET A 1 5.76 -24.91 16.87
N ALA A 2 5.90 -25.11 15.56
CA ALA A 2 7.05 -24.63 14.77
C ALA A 2 6.65 -24.09 13.39
N GLU A 3 5.34 -23.94 13.14
CA GLU A 3 4.79 -23.49 11.86
C GLU A 3 4.57 -21.97 11.79
N ASP A 4 4.56 -21.28 12.93
CA ASP A 4 4.31 -19.84 13.05
C ASP A 4 5.46 -18.95 12.51
N LYS A 5 6.71 -19.42 12.64
CA LYS A 5 7.89 -18.58 12.34
C LYS A 5 8.09 -18.33 10.84
N GLY A 6 7.70 -19.28 9.99
CA GLY A 6 7.80 -19.14 8.53
C GLY A 6 6.75 -18.16 8.00
N ASP A 7 5.54 -18.24 8.53
CA ASP A 7 4.41 -17.38 8.16
C ASP A 7 4.65 -15.93 8.62
N CYS A 8 5.25 -15.73 9.79
CA CYS A 8 5.68 -14.40 10.27
C CYS A 8 6.73 -13.76 9.35
N VAL A 9 7.72 -14.53 8.88
CA VAL A 9 8.78 -14.01 7.98
C VAL A 9 8.17 -13.62 6.64
N GLU A 10 7.29 -14.45 6.09
CA GLU A 10 6.59 -14.13 4.86
C GLU A 10 5.67 -12.91 5.03
N ALA A 11 4.95 -12.82 6.15
CA ALA A 11 4.07 -11.68 6.44
C ALA A 11 4.84 -10.36 6.53
N VAL A 12 6.02 -10.35 7.17
CA VAL A 12 6.89 -9.15 7.21
C VAL A 12 7.40 -8.79 5.82
N HIS A 13 7.80 -9.77 5.02
CA HIS A 13 8.27 -9.53 3.65
C HIS A 13 7.17 -8.98 2.74
N LEU A 14 5.94 -9.46 2.89
CA LEU A 14 4.79 -9.05 2.09
C LEU A 14 4.05 -7.84 2.66
N LEU A 15 4.43 -7.35 3.85
CA LEU A 15 3.74 -6.28 4.56
C LEU A 15 3.63 -5.00 3.72
N TYR A 16 4.71 -4.60 3.06
CA TYR A 16 4.71 -3.40 2.23
C TYR A 16 3.81 -3.56 1.00
N HIS A 17 3.90 -4.68 0.29
CA HIS A 17 3.00 -4.98 -0.83
C HIS A 17 1.53 -5.06 -0.41
N TYR A 18 1.26 -5.56 0.80
CA TYR A 18 -0.07 -5.56 1.38
C TYR A 18 -0.60 -4.13 1.60
N LEU A 19 0.23 -3.26 2.18
CA LEU A 19 -0.07 -1.85 2.42
C LEU A 19 -0.22 -1.03 1.13
N ASP A 20 0.55 -1.36 0.08
CA ASP A 20 0.47 -0.74 -1.25
C ASP A 20 -0.67 -1.31 -2.11
N GLY A 21 -1.28 -2.42 -1.70
CA GLY A 21 -2.38 -3.07 -2.43
C GLY A 21 -1.92 -3.84 -3.67
N GLU A 22 -0.63 -4.20 -3.74
CA GLU A 22 0.00 -4.91 -4.87
C GLU A 22 -0.14 -6.44 -4.79
N LEU A 23 -0.77 -6.96 -3.73
CA LEU A 23 -1.00 -8.40 -3.58
C LEU A 23 -2.23 -8.86 -4.35
N THR A 24 -2.20 -10.11 -4.81
CA THR A 24 -3.40 -10.79 -5.33
C THR A 24 -4.46 -10.90 -4.23
N ALA A 25 -5.73 -10.99 -4.61
CA ALA A 25 -6.84 -11.12 -3.67
C ALA A 25 -6.66 -12.30 -2.69
N GLU A 26 -6.19 -13.44 -3.20
CA GLU A 26 -5.91 -14.65 -2.41
C GLU A 26 -4.82 -14.41 -1.35
N ARG A 27 -3.69 -13.83 -1.76
CA ARG A 27 -2.58 -13.51 -0.84
C ARG A 27 -2.98 -12.48 0.19
N ARG A 28 -3.84 -11.53 -0.17
CA ARG A 28 -4.35 -10.51 0.75
C ARG A 28 -5.15 -11.14 1.88
N VAL A 29 -5.96 -12.15 1.60
CA VAL A 29 -6.74 -12.84 2.64
C VAL A 29 -5.82 -13.60 3.59
N LEU A 30 -4.80 -14.30 3.07
CA LEU A 30 -3.85 -15.05 3.90
C LEU A 30 -3.07 -14.12 4.84
N ILE A 31 -2.51 -13.03 4.31
CA ILE A 31 -1.80 -12.03 5.13
C ILE A 31 -2.74 -11.39 6.14
N ARG A 32 -3.98 -11.05 5.75
CA ARG A 32 -4.96 -10.49 6.67
C ARG A 32 -5.22 -11.42 7.84
N GLN A 33 -5.45 -12.71 7.56
CA GLN A 33 -5.68 -13.72 8.57
C GLN A 33 -4.47 -13.84 9.52
N HIS A 34 -3.25 -13.88 8.97
CA HIS A 34 -2.04 -13.89 9.80
C HIS A 34 -1.93 -12.67 10.72
N LEU A 35 -2.19 -11.46 10.20
CA LEU A 35 -2.13 -10.24 11.00
C LEU A 35 -3.17 -10.22 12.13
N ASP A 36 -4.34 -10.83 11.91
CA ASP A 36 -5.40 -10.96 12.91
C ASP A 36 -5.07 -12.07 13.95
N ASP A 37 -4.43 -13.16 13.53
CA ASP A 37 -4.08 -14.31 14.39
C ASP A 37 -2.73 -14.16 15.13
N CYS A 38 -1.83 -13.30 14.64
CA CYS A 38 -0.48 -13.09 15.14
C CYS A 38 -0.28 -11.65 15.67
N PRO A 39 -0.45 -11.41 16.99
CA PRO A 39 -0.30 -10.09 17.61
C PRO A 39 1.01 -9.33 17.30
N PRO A 40 2.21 -9.96 17.25
CA PRO A 40 3.43 -9.21 16.93
C PRO A 40 3.44 -8.71 15.48
N CYS A 41 2.91 -9.49 14.53
CA CYS A 41 2.80 -9.07 13.13
C CYS A 41 1.70 -8.02 12.94
N GLY A 42 0.56 -8.16 13.63
CA GLY A 42 -0.49 -7.14 13.68
C GLY A 42 0.02 -5.79 14.20
N GLN A 43 0.78 -5.78 15.29
CA GLN A 43 1.39 -4.55 15.83
C GLN A 43 2.39 -3.91 14.86
N ALA A 44 3.19 -4.71 14.16
CA ALA A 44 4.10 -4.20 13.14
C ALA A 44 3.32 -3.56 11.97
N PHE A 45 2.23 -4.18 11.54
CA PHE A 45 1.33 -3.63 10.52
C PHE A 45 0.72 -2.29 10.96
N ASP A 46 0.18 -2.21 12.17
CA ASP A 46 -0.45 -1.00 12.68
C ASP A 46 0.55 0.16 12.72
N PHE A 47 1.75 -0.09 13.23
CA PHE A 47 2.84 0.89 13.24
C PHE A 47 3.18 1.40 11.83
N GLU A 48 3.38 0.50 10.87
CA GLU A 48 3.72 0.89 9.49
C GLU A 48 2.57 1.66 8.81
N ALA A 49 1.32 1.26 9.06
CA ALA A 49 0.14 1.96 8.55
C ALA A 49 0.03 3.38 9.12
N GLU A 50 0.22 3.55 10.44
CA GLU A 50 0.24 4.86 11.09
C GLU A 50 1.40 5.73 10.58
N LEU A 51 2.60 5.14 10.44
CA LEU A 51 3.77 5.83 9.92
C LEU A 51 3.52 6.37 8.51
N ARG A 52 2.92 5.57 7.62
CA ARG A 52 2.56 6.01 6.26
C ARG A 52 1.60 7.20 6.27
N VAL A 53 0.64 7.24 7.19
CA VAL A 53 -0.28 8.38 7.36
C VAL A 53 0.50 9.63 7.78
N VAL A 54 1.39 9.52 8.77
CA VAL A 54 2.21 10.64 9.25
C VAL A 54 3.12 11.17 8.14
N VAL A 55 3.82 10.28 7.43
CA VAL A 55 4.68 10.66 6.30
C VAL A 55 3.86 11.34 5.20
N SER A 56 2.71 10.78 4.83
CA SER A 56 1.82 11.38 3.84
C SER A 56 1.38 12.80 4.24
N GLN A 57 1.07 13.04 5.52
CA GLN A 57 0.68 14.36 5.99
C GLN A 57 1.83 15.37 5.95
N LYS A 58 3.06 14.94 6.25
CA LYS A 58 4.25 15.81 6.30
C LYS A 58 4.85 16.09 4.92
N CYS A 59 4.71 15.15 3.99
CA CYS A 59 5.19 15.27 2.61
C CYS A 59 4.10 15.78 1.64
N ARG A 60 3.06 16.45 2.15
CA ARG A 60 2.05 17.11 1.31
C ARG A 60 2.58 18.44 0.80
N GLU A 61 3.12 18.41 -0.41
CA GLU A 61 3.51 19.61 -1.15
C GLU A 61 2.35 20.09 -2.03
N THR A 62 2.20 21.40 -2.17
CA THR A 62 1.19 21.94 -3.08
C THR A 62 1.66 21.69 -4.51
N VAL A 63 0.88 20.91 -5.28
CA VAL A 63 1.19 20.65 -6.68
C VAL A 63 1.10 21.97 -7.48
N PRO A 64 2.18 22.40 -8.16
CA PRO A 64 2.16 23.63 -8.94
C PRO A 64 1.07 23.64 -10.02
N ASP A 65 0.40 24.78 -10.22
CA ASP A 65 -0.72 24.90 -11.17
C ASP A 65 -0.35 24.53 -12.61
N HIS A 66 0.88 24.86 -13.03
CA HIS A 66 1.35 24.52 -14.37
C HIS A 66 1.44 23.00 -14.57
N LEU A 67 1.85 22.24 -13.55
CA LEU A 67 1.91 20.78 -13.56
C LEU A 67 0.50 20.18 -13.59
N ARG A 68 -0.43 20.71 -12.78
CA ARG A 68 -1.83 20.29 -12.81
C ARG A 68 -2.47 20.48 -14.18
N ARG A 69 -2.25 21.64 -14.82
CA ARG A 69 -2.76 21.91 -16.19
C ARG A 69 -2.20 20.93 -17.21
N ARG A 70 -0.88 20.68 -17.19
CA ARG A 70 -0.22 19.73 -18.11
C ARG A 70 -0.79 18.32 -17.96
N VAL A 71 -0.98 17.84 -16.74
CA VAL A 71 -1.56 16.52 -16.48
C VAL A 71 -3.00 16.45 -16.98
N ALA A 72 -3.82 17.48 -16.70
CA ALA A 72 -5.20 17.54 -17.17
C ALA A 72 -5.30 17.51 -18.71
N GLU A 73 -4.42 18.24 -19.40
CA GLU A 73 -4.36 18.23 -20.87
C GLU A 73 -3.94 16.87 -21.43
N ALA A 74 -2.92 16.24 -20.83
CA ALA A 74 -2.48 14.90 -21.23
C ALA A 74 -3.59 13.85 -21.04
N LEU A 75 -4.33 13.91 -19.93
CA LEU A 75 -5.49 13.05 -19.69
C LEU A 75 -6.59 13.28 -20.72
N HIS A 76 -6.89 14.53 -21.05
CA HIS A 76 -7.87 14.86 -22.09
C HIS A 76 -7.46 14.29 -23.45
N GLN A 77 -6.19 14.42 -23.84
CA GLN A 77 -5.65 13.87 -25.08
C GLN A 77 -5.73 12.33 -25.11
N ALA A 78 -5.38 11.66 -24.02
CA ALA A 78 -5.45 10.20 -23.92
C ALA A 78 -6.89 9.66 -23.98
N GLN A 79 -7.87 10.46 -23.57
CA GLN A 79 -9.30 10.13 -23.64
C GLN A 79 -9.91 10.40 -25.01
N ARG A 80 -9.21 11.09 -25.92
CA ARG A 80 -9.69 11.27 -27.29
C ARG A 80 -9.60 9.91 -27.99
N PRO A 81 -10.71 9.38 -28.53
CA PRO A 81 -10.66 8.17 -29.33
C PRO A 81 -9.73 8.42 -30.53
N GLN A 82 -8.78 7.50 -30.73
CA GLN A 82 -7.97 7.49 -31.94
C GLN A 82 -8.89 7.04 -33.08
N GLU A 83 -9.20 7.95 -34.00
CA GLU A 83 -9.82 7.62 -35.30
C GLU A 83 -8.81 6.93 -36.23
#